data_AF-W1WRD6-F1
#
_entry.id   AF-W1WRD6-F1
#
_cell.length_a   1.000
_cell.length_b   1.000
_cell.length_c   1.000
_cell.angle_alpha   90.00
_cell.angle_beta   90.00
_cell.angle_gamma   90.00
#
_symmetry.space_group_name_H-M   'P 1'
#
loop_
_entity.id
_entity.type
_entity.pdbx_description
1 polymer ?
#
loop_
_entity_poly.entity_id
_entity_poly.type
_entity_poly.pdbx_seq_one_letter_code
_entity_poly.pdbx_strand_id
1 'polypeptide(L)'
;MKKLLLCSLALVMVVLAIAGCGKSTSSSSATTKELTFNGQTYTVPKDPQRIAVLSNSVLSMLYAVDGKAISRASTTDKLAPDLEALPALGQTANINMEQLLGLKPDLVLGLENQHKKYESQLQSNNIPAVLFNYDGIKDNVPMLTFLGELTNHQDKAKSVITSYESNITKVKDAVKNQQPARVAVLRATG
;
A
#
# COMPACT_ATOMS: atom_id res chain seq x y z
N MET A 1 13.78 -69.66 -33.75
CA MET A 1 13.93 -68.50 -34.65
C MET A 1 12.83 -67.46 -34.42
N LYS A 2 13.06 -66.66 -33.37
CA LYS A 2 12.86 -65.20 -33.21
C LYS A 2 11.52 -64.50 -33.50
N LYS A 3 10.43 -65.16 -33.92
CA LYS A 3 9.13 -64.48 -34.12
C LYS A 3 7.96 -64.96 -33.25
N LEU A 4 8.16 -65.95 -32.38
CA LEU A 4 7.11 -66.49 -31.48
C LEU A 4 7.36 -66.23 -29.98
N LEU A 5 8.34 -65.39 -29.65
CA LEU A 5 8.67 -64.95 -28.28
C LEU A 5 8.30 -63.47 -28.02
N LEU A 6 7.58 -62.83 -28.94
CA LEU A 6 7.23 -61.41 -28.90
C LEU A 6 5.79 -61.12 -28.46
N CYS A 7 4.97 -62.15 -28.20
CA CYS A 7 3.56 -61.97 -27.81
C CYS A 7 3.26 -62.22 -26.32
N SER A 8 4.24 -62.66 -25.51
CA SER A 8 4.05 -62.87 -24.06
C SER A 8 4.56 -61.74 -23.18
N LEU A 9 5.14 -60.67 -23.75
CA LEU A 9 5.59 -59.47 -23.02
C LEU A 9 4.61 -58.29 -23.13
N ALA A 10 3.43 -58.50 -23.72
CA ALA A 10 2.42 -57.45 -23.94
C ALA A 10 1.21 -57.53 -22.98
N LEU A 11 1.18 -58.47 -22.03
CA LEU A 11 0.05 -58.69 -21.12
C LEU A 11 0.38 -58.52 -19.62
N VAL A 12 1.58 -58.01 -19.28
CA VAL A 12 2.01 -57.72 -17.88
C VAL A 12 2.51 -56.27 -17.75
N MET A 13 1.99 -55.36 -18.59
CA MET A 13 2.21 -53.91 -18.54
C MET A 13 0.86 -53.17 -18.50
N VAL A 14 -0.12 -53.74 -17.78
CA VAL A 14 -1.49 -53.19 -17.64
C VAL A 14 -1.89 -53.03 -16.16
N VAL A 15 -0.97 -53.26 -15.21
CA VAL A 15 -1.23 -53.11 -13.77
C VAL A 15 0.05 -52.60 -13.10
N LEU A 16 -0.03 -51.50 -12.33
CA LEU A 16 1.03 -50.61 -11.81
C LEU A 16 1.44 -49.51 -12.83
N ALA A 17 1.12 -48.23 -12.68
CA ALA A 17 0.77 -47.47 -11.49
C ALA A 17 -0.18 -46.32 -11.87
N ILE A 18 -1.48 -46.54 -11.61
CA ILE A 18 -2.45 -45.47 -11.39
C ILE A 18 -2.19 -44.96 -9.96
N ALA A 19 -1.09 -44.21 -9.80
CA ALA A 19 -0.81 -43.41 -8.63
C ALA A 19 -0.38 -42.00 -9.06
N GLY A 20 -0.99 -41.50 -10.14
CA GLY A 20 -1.05 -40.09 -10.45
C GLY A 20 -2.05 -39.46 -9.50
N CYS A 21 -1.65 -39.27 -8.24
CA CYS A 21 -2.35 -38.42 -7.32
C CYS A 21 -2.28 -37.00 -7.90
N GLY A 22 -3.30 -36.66 -8.69
CA GLY A 22 -3.59 -35.29 -9.08
C GLY A 22 -3.86 -34.50 -7.80
N LYS A 23 -2.79 -34.07 -7.13
CA LYS A 23 -2.81 -32.86 -6.33
C LYS A 23 -3.08 -31.75 -7.34
N SER A 24 -4.37 -31.55 -7.61
CA SER A 24 -4.88 -30.22 -7.88
C SER A 24 -4.42 -29.41 -6.69
N THR A 25 -3.26 -28.79 -6.82
CA THR A 25 -2.83 -27.68 -6.00
C THR A 25 -3.89 -26.63 -6.28
N SER A 26 -4.99 -26.69 -5.54
CA SER A 26 -5.86 -25.55 -5.35
C SER A 26 -4.94 -24.47 -4.84
N SER A 27 -4.45 -23.63 -5.75
CA SER A 27 -3.79 -22.40 -5.37
C SER A 27 -4.86 -21.62 -4.65
N SER A 28 -4.88 -21.77 -3.32
CA SER A 28 -5.56 -20.84 -2.44
C SER A 28 -4.95 -19.49 -2.79
N SER A 29 -5.64 -18.74 -3.64
CA SER A 29 -5.20 -17.42 -4.09
C SER A 29 -5.02 -16.61 -2.81
N ALA A 30 -3.78 -16.26 -2.48
CA ALA A 30 -3.48 -15.52 -1.26
C ALA A 30 -4.33 -14.25 -1.24
N THR A 31 -5.12 -14.07 -0.18
CA THR A 31 -6.03 -12.92 0.00
C THR A 31 -5.28 -11.67 0.47
N THR A 32 -4.05 -11.85 0.95
CA THR A 32 -3.15 -10.81 1.40
C THR A 32 -1.87 -10.80 0.58
N LYS A 33 -1.14 -9.68 0.63
CA LYS A 33 0.21 -9.50 0.09
C LYS A 33 1.08 -8.80 1.14
N GLU A 34 2.37 -9.01 1.07
CA GLU A 34 3.34 -8.27 1.87
C GLU A 34 3.87 -7.08 1.08
N LEU A 35 3.95 -5.92 1.73
CA LEU A 35 4.58 -4.71 1.19
C LEU A 35 5.53 -4.14 2.23
N THR A 36 6.66 -3.60 1.80
CA THR A 36 7.68 -3.04 2.71
C THR A 36 7.77 -1.54 2.52
N PHE A 37 7.75 -0.80 3.63
CA PHE A 37 8.03 0.62 3.67
C PHE A 37 9.10 0.90 4.73
N ASN A 38 10.20 1.54 4.35
CA ASN A 38 11.31 1.91 5.24
C ASN A 38 11.82 0.76 6.15
N GLY A 39 11.91 -0.45 5.59
CA GLY A 39 12.41 -1.65 6.30
C GLY A 39 11.36 -2.36 7.17
N GLN A 40 10.14 -1.82 7.27
CA GLN A 40 9.02 -2.49 7.93
C GLN A 40 8.11 -3.16 6.90
N THR A 41 7.84 -4.44 7.11
CA THR A 41 6.92 -5.23 6.26
C THR A 41 5.52 -5.20 6.85
N TYR A 42 4.54 -5.01 5.99
CA TYR A 42 3.11 -4.98 6.30
C TYR A 42 2.38 -6.06 5.52
N THR A 43 1.53 -6.83 6.20
CA THR A 43 0.58 -7.73 5.57
C THR A 43 -0.70 -6.97 5.29
N VAL A 44 -1.00 -6.72 4.01
CA VAL A 44 -2.16 -5.94 3.55
C VAL A 44 -3.09 -6.80 2.69
N PRO A 45 -4.37 -6.44 2.55
CA PRO A 45 -5.24 -7.08 1.56
C PRO A 45 -4.62 -6.99 0.16
N LYS A 46 -4.79 -8.03 -0.66
CA LYS A 46 -4.28 -8.04 -2.03
C LYS A 46 -4.94 -6.96 -2.91
N ASP A 47 -6.21 -6.69 -2.66
CA ASP A 47 -7.03 -5.72 -3.37
C ASP A 47 -7.97 -4.97 -2.39
N PRO A 48 -7.46 -4.00 -1.61
CA PRO A 48 -8.25 -3.30 -0.61
C PRO A 48 -9.32 -2.39 -1.26
N GLN A 49 -10.56 -2.52 -0.81
CA GLN A 49 -11.73 -1.81 -1.36
C GLN A 49 -12.18 -0.63 -0.48
N ARG A 50 -11.84 -0.67 0.82
CA ARG A 50 -12.34 0.25 1.85
C ARG A 50 -11.19 0.83 2.67
N ILE A 51 -10.32 1.57 1.99
CA ILE A 51 -9.15 2.19 2.59
C ILE A 51 -9.56 3.42 3.40
N ALA A 52 -9.42 3.38 4.72
CA ALA A 52 -9.55 4.56 5.57
C ALA A 52 -8.20 5.25 5.74
N VAL A 53 -8.19 6.58 5.69
CA VAL A 53 -6.97 7.39 5.77
C VAL A 53 -7.07 8.39 6.91
N LEU A 54 -6.07 8.36 7.79
CA LEU A 54 -6.05 9.14 9.03
C LEU A 54 -5.28 10.47 8.92
N SER A 55 -4.64 10.74 7.78
CA SER A 55 -3.89 11.98 7.53
C SER A 55 -4.10 12.48 6.12
N ASN A 56 -4.34 13.78 5.95
CA ASN A 56 -4.53 14.38 4.62
C ASN A 56 -3.25 14.38 3.76
N SER A 57 -2.06 14.28 4.37
CA SER A 57 -0.81 14.08 3.61
C SER A 57 -0.77 12.71 2.94
N VAL A 58 -1.16 11.67 3.68
CA VAL A 58 -1.28 10.29 3.17
C VAL A 58 -2.40 10.20 2.13
N LEU A 59 -3.52 10.87 2.38
CA LEU A 59 -4.65 10.93 1.46
C LEU A 59 -4.25 11.54 0.11
N SER A 60 -3.51 12.65 0.15
CA SER A 60 -3.03 13.33 -1.06
C SER A 60 -2.11 12.44 -1.89
N MET A 61 -1.17 11.73 -1.26
CA MET A 61 -0.28 10.80 -1.97
C MET A 61 -1.02 9.56 -2.50
N LEU A 62 -2.01 9.05 -1.76
CA LEU A 62 -2.86 7.94 -2.22
C LEU A 62 -3.63 8.35 -3.50
N TYR A 63 -4.22 9.54 -3.51
CA TYR A 63 -4.96 10.04 -4.68
C TYR A 63 -4.03 10.41 -5.84
N ALA A 64 -2.78 10.82 -5.57
CA ALA A 64 -1.81 11.07 -6.63
C ALA A 64 -1.54 9.80 -7.46
N VAL A 65 -1.61 8.62 -6.84
CA VAL A 65 -1.46 7.31 -7.52
C VAL A 65 -2.81 6.68 -7.92
N ASP A 66 -3.86 7.50 -8.05
CA ASP A 66 -5.23 7.10 -8.39
C ASP A 66 -5.91 6.14 -7.38
N GLY A 67 -5.34 6.00 -6.19
CA GLY A 67 -5.99 5.33 -5.06
C GLY A 67 -7.25 6.07 -4.58
N LYS A 68 -8.10 5.37 -3.83
CA LYS A 68 -9.35 5.92 -3.26
C LYS A 68 -9.44 5.64 -1.78
N ALA A 69 -10.02 6.57 -1.04
CA ALA A 69 -10.26 6.45 0.39
C ALA A 69 -11.74 6.58 0.71
N ILE A 70 -12.13 6.07 1.88
CA ILE A 70 -13.48 6.22 2.44
C ILE A 70 -13.55 7.27 3.55
N SER A 71 -12.42 7.92 3.87
CA SER A 71 -12.33 8.90 4.94
C SER A 71 -11.18 9.87 4.73
N ARG A 72 -11.21 10.95 5.51
CA ARG A 72 -10.15 11.95 5.62
C ARG A 72 -9.98 12.43 7.06
N ALA A 73 -8.91 13.17 7.31
CA ALA A 73 -8.80 13.99 8.51
C ALA A 73 -9.53 15.33 8.31
N SER A 74 -10.01 15.88 9.42
CA SER A 74 -10.51 17.25 9.48
C SER A 74 -9.37 18.23 9.21
N THR A 75 -9.68 19.31 8.48
CA THR A 75 -8.75 20.38 8.17
C THR A 75 -9.53 21.66 7.89
N THR A 76 -8.89 22.81 8.08
CA THR A 76 -9.37 24.11 7.62
C THR A 76 -8.86 24.44 6.21
N ASP A 77 -7.89 23.68 5.71
CA ASP A 77 -7.36 23.84 4.35
C ASP A 77 -8.39 23.41 3.32
N LYS A 78 -8.45 24.14 2.21
CA LYS A 78 -9.33 23.77 1.10
C LYS A 78 -8.82 22.50 0.43
N LEU A 79 -9.63 21.45 0.41
CA LEU A 79 -9.34 20.24 -0.36
C LEU A 79 -10.04 20.28 -1.73
N ALA A 80 -9.65 19.34 -2.61
CA ALA A 80 -10.40 19.09 -3.82
C ALA A 80 -11.84 18.64 -3.48
N PRO A 81 -12.86 18.97 -4.30
CA PRO A 81 -14.26 18.70 -3.95
C PRO A 81 -14.58 17.23 -3.62
N ASP A 82 -13.94 16.29 -4.30
CA ASP A 82 -14.09 14.86 -4.06
C ASP A 82 -13.49 14.40 -2.73
N LEU A 83 -12.43 15.07 -2.26
CA LEU A 83 -11.86 14.83 -0.94
C LEU A 83 -12.72 15.46 0.17
N GLU A 84 -13.26 16.66 -0.04
CA GLU A 84 -14.13 17.32 0.95
C GLU A 84 -15.37 16.48 1.29
N ALA A 85 -15.91 15.77 0.30
CA ALA A 85 -17.08 14.90 0.42
C ALA A 85 -16.82 13.64 1.27
N LEU A 86 -15.56 13.28 1.54
CA LEU A 86 -15.23 12.14 2.38
C LEU A 86 -15.61 12.42 3.84
N PRO A 87 -16.14 11.41 4.57
CA PRO A 87 -16.33 11.50 6.01
C PRO A 87 -15.04 11.91 6.73
N ALA A 88 -15.14 12.97 7.53
CA ALA A 88 -14.03 13.45 8.35
C ALA A 88 -14.01 12.71 9.70
N LEU A 89 -12.84 12.18 10.07
CA LEU A 89 -12.66 11.38 11.29
C LEU A 89 -12.11 12.21 12.47
N GLY A 90 -12.31 13.53 12.50
CA GLY A 90 -11.62 14.40 13.45
C GLY A 90 -10.21 14.79 13.00
N GLN A 91 -9.44 15.43 13.88
CA GLN A 91 -8.10 15.95 13.54
C GLN A 91 -7.08 14.81 13.41
N THR A 92 -6.05 14.96 12.58
CA THR A 92 -4.98 13.96 12.43
C THR A 92 -4.42 13.49 13.78
N ALA A 93 -4.15 14.42 14.71
CA ALA A 93 -3.65 14.06 16.04
C ALA A 93 -4.68 13.29 16.90
N ASN A 94 -5.98 13.45 16.64
CA ASN A 94 -7.09 12.94 17.47
C ASN A 94 -8.24 12.43 16.59
N ILE A 95 -8.05 11.24 16.03
CA ILE A 95 -9.03 10.50 15.25
C ILE A 95 -10.20 9.98 16.12
N ASN A 96 -11.43 10.14 15.64
CA ASN A 96 -12.62 9.51 16.18
C ASN A 96 -12.67 8.03 15.77
N MET A 97 -12.25 7.16 16.68
CA MET A 97 -12.18 5.72 16.43
C MET A 97 -13.56 5.06 16.27
N GLU A 98 -14.60 5.54 16.94
CA GLU A 98 -15.95 4.99 16.78
C GLU A 98 -16.46 5.22 15.35
N GLN A 99 -16.28 6.43 14.82
CA GLN A 99 -16.61 6.75 13.44
C GLN A 99 -15.77 5.92 12.46
N LEU A 100 -14.45 5.80 12.71
CA LEU A 100 -13.58 4.98 11.86
C LEU A 100 -14.07 3.53 11.78
N LEU A 101 -14.35 2.90 12.93
CA LEU A 101 -14.83 1.52 12.97
C LEU A 101 -16.22 1.38 12.32
N GLY A 102 -17.09 2.39 12.49
CA GLY A 102 -18.40 2.45 11.84
C GLY A 102 -18.33 2.47 10.31
N LEU A 103 -17.24 3.00 9.73
CA LEU A 103 -17.00 2.96 8.29
C LEU A 103 -16.59 1.57 7.78
N LYS A 104 -16.31 0.59 8.65
CA LYS A 104 -15.91 -0.78 8.29
C LYS A 104 -14.78 -0.81 7.24
N PRO A 105 -13.62 -0.20 7.53
CA PRO A 105 -12.48 -0.26 6.61
C PRO A 105 -11.92 -1.68 6.55
N ASP A 106 -11.37 -2.04 5.39
CA ASP A 106 -10.57 -3.26 5.21
C ASP A 106 -9.07 -3.00 5.28
N LEU A 107 -8.67 -1.72 5.32
CA LEU A 107 -7.30 -1.27 5.53
C LEU A 107 -7.31 0.16 6.09
N VAL A 108 -6.41 0.44 7.04
CA VAL A 108 -6.18 1.79 7.57
C VAL A 108 -4.78 2.27 7.21
N LEU A 109 -4.68 3.49 6.69
CA LEU A 109 -3.42 4.18 6.41
C LEU A 109 -3.23 5.37 7.35
N GLY A 110 -2.08 5.43 8.02
CA GLY A 110 -1.78 6.45 9.01
C GLY A 110 -0.28 6.78 9.12
N LEU A 111 0.07 7.63 10.07
CA LEU A 111 1.46 7.98 10.39
C LEU A 111 1.82 7.35 11.73
N GLU A 112 3.00 6.75 11.84
CA GLU A 112 3.42 6.07 13.08
C GLU A 112 3.45 7.05 14.27
N ASN A 113 4.07 8.22 14.09
CA ASN A 113 4.21 9.22 15.14
C ASN A 113 2.89 9.82 15.65
N GLN A 114 1.78 9.70 14.91
CA GLN A 114 0.47 10.23 15.30
C GLN A 114 -0.51 9.14 15.74
N HIS A 115 -0.48 7.98 15.07
CA HIS A 115 -1.56 7.00 15.14
C HIS A 115 -1.16 5.67 15.77
N LYS A 116 0.11 5.46 16.16
CA LYS A 116 0.55 4.23 16.85
C LYS A 116 -0.28 3.92 18.10
N LYS A 117 -0.78 4.95 18.79
CA LYS A 117 -1.70 4.81 19.93
C LYS A 117 -3.01 4.05 19.62
N TYR A 118 -3.41 3.94 18.35
CA TYR A 118 -4.62 3.21 17.92
C TYR A 118 -4.36 1.78 17.45
N GLU A 119 -3.09 1.35 17.38
CA GLU A 119 -2.69 0.06 16.79
C GLU A 119 -3.37 -1.13 17.48
N SER A 120 -3.39 -1.16 18.81
CA SER A 120 -4.03 -2.23 19.59
C SER A 120 -5.54 -2.33 19.35
N GLN A 121 -6.21 -1.18 19.16
CA GLN A 121 -7.65 -1.13 18.89
C GLN A 121 -7.95 -1.63 17.47
N LEU A 122 -7.14 -1.23 16.48
CA LEU A 122 -7.27 -1.72 15.09
C LEU A 122 -7.04 -3.23 15.02
N GLN A 123 -5.99 -3.72 15.68
CA GLN A 123 -5.67 -5.15 15.76
C GLN A 123 -6.81 -5.95 16.42
N SER A 124 -7.37 -5.45 17.54
CA SER A 124 -8.48 -6.12 18.25
C SER A 124 -9.76 -6.19 17.40
N ASN A 125 -9.90 -5.33 16.39
CA ASN A 125 -10.99 -5.36 15.42
C ASN A 125 -10.64 -6.11 14.12
N ASN A 126 -9.47 -6.74 14.04
CA ASN A 126 -8.96 -7.43 12.85
C ASN A 126 -8.84 -6.52 11.61
N ILE A 127 -8.55 -5.23 11.81
CA ILE A 127 -8.36 -4.27 10.74
C ILE A 127 -6.85 -4.09 10.52
N PRO A 128 -6.29 -4.48 9.36
CA PRO A 128 -4.88 -4.25 9.09
C PRO A 128 -4.61 -2.75 8.96
N ALA A 129 -3.44 -2.33 9.43
CA ALA A 129 -3.02 -0.94 9.41
C ALA A 129 -1.59 -0.80 8.87
N VAL A 130 -1.37 0.23 8.05
CA VAL A 130 -0.05 0.68 7.64
C VAL A 130 0.19 2.05 8.27
N LEU A 131 1.10 2.10 9.24
CA LEU A 131 1.48 3.32 9.92
C LEU A 131 2.86 3.76 9.43
N PHE A 132 2.89 4.71 8.50
CA PHE A 132 4.13 5.14 7.86
C PHE A 132 5.04 5.87 8.85
N ASN A 133 6.25 5.35 9.05
CA ASN A 133 7.36 6.10 9.65
C ASN A 133 7.98 7.04 8.61
N TYR A 134 7.30 8.16 8.39
CA TYR A 134 7.61 9.10 7.34
C TYR A 134 8.50 10.25 7.85
N ASP A 135 9.63 10.44 7.18
CA ASP A 135 10.69 11.39 7.49
C ASP A 135 11.04 12.25 6.25
N GLY A 136 10.02 12.96 5.77
CA GLY A 136 10.17 14.04 4.79
C GLY A 136 10.46 13.60 3.36
N ILE A 137 11.18 14.45 2.62
CA ILE A 137 11.33 14.38 1.15
C ILE A 137 11.89 13.03 0.66
N LYS A 138 12.80 12.42 1.44
CA LYS A 138 13.42 11.12 1.08
C LYS A 138 12.40 9.98 1.01
N ASP A 139 11.28 10.11 1.72
CA ASP A 139 10.27 9.07 1.82
C ASP A 139 9.11 9.25 0.83
N ASN A 140 9.08 10.35 0.08
CA ASN A 140 8.06 10.59 -0.94
C ASN A 140 8.03 9.49 -2.00
N VAL A 141 9.20 9.15 -2.56
CA VAL A 141 9.30 8.12 -3.59
C VAL A 141 8.97 6.74 -3.02
N PRO A 142 9.56 6.29 -1.90
CA PRO A 142 9.14 5.04 -1.25
C PRO A 142 7.65 4.95 -0.96
N MET A 143 7.03 6.03 -0.49
CA MET A 143 5.60 6.04 -0.15
C MET A 143 4.72 5.99 -1.40
N LEU A 144 5.06 6.72 -2.46
CA LEU A 144 4.35 6.64 -3.74
C LEU A 144 4.46 5.26 -4.37
N THR A 145 5.64 4.63 -4.32
CA THR A 145 5.84 3.25 -4.78
C THR A 145 4.98 2.28 -3.99
N PHE A 146 5.04 2.34 -2.65
CA PHE A 146 4.23 1.50 -1.77
C PHE A 146 2.73 1.65 -2.06
N LEU A 147 2.24 2.88 -2.19
CA LEU A 147 0.82 3.14 -2.45
C LEU A 147 0.40 2.66 -3.83
N GLY A 148 1.26 2.81 -4.85
CA GLY A 148 1.02 2.27 -6.18
C GLY A 148 0.92 0.74 -6.18
N GLU A 149 1.81 0.05 -5.46
CA GLU A 149 1.73 -1.41 -5.30
C GLU A 149 0.52 -1.83 -4.47
N LEU A 150 0.18 -1.08 -3.42
CA LEU A 150 -0.98 -1.32 -2.57
C LEU A 150 -2.28 -1.30 -3.38
N THR A 151 -2.48 -0.29 -4.22
CA THR A 151 -3.70 -0.09 -4.99
C THR A 151 -3.66 -0.68 -6.39
N ASN A 152 -2.62 -1.45 -6.74
CA ASN A 152 -2.42 -2.02 -8.08
C ASN A 152 -2.36 -0.96 -9.20
N HIS A 153 -1.80 0.21 -8.90
CA HIS A 153 -1.60 1.35 -9.80
C HIS A 153 -0.11 1.68 -9.99
N GLN A 154 0.74 0.65 -10.15
CA GLN A 154 2.19 0.81 -10.26
C GLN A 154 2.62 1.71 -11.42
N ASP A 155 1.95 1.61 -12.58
CA ASP A 155 2.24 2.46 -13.75
C ASP A 155 1.94 3.94 -13.47
N LYS A 156 0.83 4.21 -12.77
CA LYS A 156 0.50 5.57 -12.34
C LYS A 156 1.53 6.09 -11.34
N ALA A 157 1.87 5.30 -10.33
CA ALA A 157 2.90 5.66 -9.36
C ALA A 157 4.24 5.97 -10.05
N LYS A 158 4.67 5.15 -11.01
CA LYS A 158 5.88 5.38 -11.81
C LYS A 158 5.83 6.71 -12.56
N SER A 159 4.68 7.05 -13.17
CA SER A 159 4.49 8.33 -13.86
C SER A 159 4.59 9.54 -12.91
N VAL A 160 3.95 9.44 -11.73
CA VAL A 160 3.99 10.47 -10.69
C VAL A 160 5.41 10.65 -10.15
N ILE A 161 6.11 9.55 -9.84
CA ILE A 161 7.49 9.55 -9.35
C ILE A 161 8.41 10.20 -10.38
N THR A 162 8.29 9.84 -11.66
CA THR A 162 9.09 10.44 -12.74
C THR A 162 8.89 11.96 -12.80
N SER A 163 7.65 12.44 -12.69
CA SER A 163 7.35 13.87 -12.68
C SER A 163 7.90 14.56 -11.43
N TYR A 164 7.76 13.92 -10.26
CA TYR A 164 8.28 14.40 -8.99
C TYR A 164 9.81 14.57 -9.03
N GLU A 165 10.54 13.53 -9.44
CA GLU A 165 12.00 13.54 -9.53
C GLU A 165 12.52 14.52 -10.60
N SER A 166 11.81 14.64 -11.73
CA SER A 166 12.11 15.65 -12.75
C SER A 166 12.02 17.06 -12.18
N ASN A 167 10.98 17.36 -11.39
CA ASN A 167 10.81 18.67 -10.78
C ASN A 167 11.88 18.95 -9.71
N ILE A 168 12.26 17.95 -8.90
CA ILE A 168 13.37 18.08 -7.96
C ILE A 168 14.67 18.39 -8.70
N THR A 169 14.94 17.70 -9.81
CA THR A 169 16.13 17.93 -10.65
C THR A 169 16.14 19.34 -11.23
N LYS A 170 15.01 19.79 -11.80
CA LYS A 170 14.86 21.15 -12.33
C LYS A 170 15.18 22.21 -11.28
N VAL A 171 14.67 22.07 -10.05
CA VAL A 171 14.95 23.01 -8.97
C VAL A 171 16.43 22.99 -8.59
N LYS A 172 17.04 21.80 -8.44
CA LYS A 172 18.47 21.67 -8.15
C LYS A 172 19.33 22.31 -9.24
N ASP A 173 19.01 22.09 -10.51
CA ASP A 173 19.71 22.67 -11.64
C ASP A 173 19.59 24.19 -11.71
N ALA A 174 18.41 24.73 -11.41
CA ALA A 174 18.18 26.18 -11.39
C ALA A 174 19.01 26.90 -10.32
N VAL A 175 19.35 26.22 -9.22
CA VAL A 175 20.07 26.83 -8.08
C VAL A 175 21.55 26.42 -7.98
N LYS A 176 22.05 25.50 -8.83
CA LYS A 176 23.42 24.94 -8.69
C LYS A 176 24.56 25.97 -8.74
N ASN A 177 24.34 27.09 -9.42
CA ASN A 177 25.31 28.18 -9.55
C ASN A 177 25.02 29.36 -8.60
N GLN A 178 24.03 29.24 -7.72
CA GLN A 178 23.69 30.27 -6.75
C GLN A 178 24.53 30.08 -5.49
N GLN A 179 24.95 31.18 -4.88
CA GLN A 179 25.65 31.12 -3.60
C GLN A 179 24.70 30.63 -2.50
N PRO A 180 25.10 29.63 -1.68
CA PRO A 180 24.25 29.14 -0.60
C PRO A 180 23.88 30.24 0.38
N ALA A 181 22.58 30.50 0.54
CA ALA A 181 22.09 31.41 1.56
C ALA A 181 22.02 30.71 2.92
N ARG A 182 22.38 31.43 3.99
CA ARG A 182 22.11 30.97 5.36
C ARG A 182 20.67 31.35 5.69
N VAL A 183 19.82 30.36 5.86
CA VAL A 183 18.38 30.56 6.11
C VAL A 183 18.03 29.98 7.48
N ALA A 184 17.24 30.72 8.26
CA ALA A 184 16.55 30.19 9.43
C ALA A 184 15.13 29.81 9.02
N VAL A 185 14.78 28.54 9.14
CA VAL A 185 13.41 28.05 8.92
C VAL A 185 12.69 28.03 10.26
N LEU A 186 11.79 28.98 10.48
CA LEU A 186 10.97 29.06 11.69
C LEU A 186 9.60 28.45 11.41
N ARG A 187 9.32 27.30 12.02
CA ARG A 187 8.00 26.68 11.97
C ARG A 187 7.25 27.00 13.25
N ALA A 188 6.29 27.91 13.18
CA ALA A 188 5.36 28.16 14.28
C ALA A 188 4.16 27.21 14.17
N THR A 189 3.87 26.47 15.24
CA THR A 189 2.60 25.77 15.42
C THR A 189 1.79 26.56 16.44
N GLY A 190 0.77 27.27 15.97
CA GLY A 190 -0.22 27.96 16.83
C GLY A 190 -1.35 27.04 17.26
#